data_AF-A0A3D4H587-F1
#
_entry.id   AF-A0A3D4H587-F1
#
_cell.length_a   1.000
_cell.length_b   1.000
_cell.length_c   1.000
_cell.angle_alpha   90.00
_cell.angle_beta   90.00
_cell.angle_gamma   90.00
#
_symmetry.space_group_name_H-M   'P 1'
#
loop_
_entity.id
_entity.type
_entity.pdbx_description
1 polymer ?
#
loop_
_entity_poly.entity_id
_entity_poly.type
_entity_poly.pdbx_seq_one_letter_code
_entity_poly.pdbx_strand_id
1 'polypeptide(L)'
;MTTIPRLTTNTGLIIIQAILFASLAAHSCEGQNTLRITHARLADQMKGGLVGQLFGNLNGLVHEMAYIHEPGSVESYTPDLSDGAWTNDDTDIEWIYVYAMQESDNLFLSPEHIMNLWKEHIVDRSFFATGYSKRLMEIGIKPPLTGNRVLNPFADFNIAGHFLSESFGMIAPGLPKTAGRIGLHYTTVCIDGEPAQMTQFFTAIYSMAFFETDIDYLLDVGLSSIDPTSSFYEVIQATRKMVAENPNDWRQMRRLLKERYSKHDGELRDRNGYELNGAATVAALLYGKGDLAESLRLAFNFGWDADNSAASVGTILGTMNGYQRVEDQGWRVKDIYYNITRLNMPLNETLTSFADRLTQLAVKTLLEEGGAVVETGTDGATYIFEGQSPENILPLFPMDKQREWMHLPLTFEIDRLLTSPGRKEDRARAVYLALATGSGKDFQQKYPDAWDEAVQAFEEFPRIGSIILAAESRGIAAASALRESADEMGIEFVSLPRLQGPARWRPE
;
A
#
# COMPACT_ATOMS: atom_id res chain seq x y z
N MET A 1 -6.80 -36.67 -77.41
CA MET A 1 -5.63 -35.84 -77.81
C MET A 1 -4.83 -35.53 -76.56
N THR A 2 -3.52 -35.77 -76.62
CA THR A 2 -2.43 -35.25 -75.75
C THR A 2 -2.52 -35.52 -74.24
N THR A 3 -1.94 -36.62 -73.74
CA THR A 3 -0.56 -36.77 -73.21
C THR A 3 -0.21 -35.84 -72.04
N ILE A 4 -0.18 -36.38 -70.82
CA ILE A 4 0.51 -35.78 -69.66
C ILE A 4 1.69 -36.71 -69.31
N PRO A 5 2.94 -36.20 -69.24
CA PRO A 5 4.12 -37.02 -69.03
C PRO A 5 4.44 -37.26 -67.54
N ARG A 6 5.13 -38.36 -67.28
CA ARG A 6 5.90 -38.66 -66.05
C ARG A 6 7.34 -38.13 -66.17
N LEU A 7 8.02 -38.04 -65.01
CA LEU A 7 9.45 -37.84 -64.67
C LEU A 7 9.58 -36.58 -63.79
N THR A 8 10.29 -36.53 -62.67
CA THR A 8 11.41 -37.35 -62.15
C THR A 8 11.62 -37.00 -60.67
N THR A 9 12.08 -37.98 -59.90
CA THR A 9 12.70 -37.83 -58.59
C THR A 9 13.95 -36.94 -58.67
N ASN A 10 14.11 -36.02 -57.72
CA ASN A 10 15.43 -35.57 -57.29
C ASN A 10 15.47 -35.45 -55.76
N THR A 11 16.12 -36.43 -55.17
CA THR A 11 16.66 -36.48 -53.81
C THR A 11 17.75 -35.41 -53.68
N GLY A 12 17.58 -34.48 -52.74
CA GLY A 12 18.57 -33.44 -52.45
C GLY A 12 18.30 -32.80 -51.09
N LEU A 13 18.95 -33.35 -50.07
CA LEU A 13 19.37 -32.74 -48.80
C LEU A 13 18.76 -31.37 -48.42
N ILE A 14 17.84 -31.37 -47.44
CA ILE A 14 17.82 -30.35 -46.36
C ILE A 14 17.52 -31.09 -45.05
N ILE A 15 18.60 -31.45 -44.36
CA ILE A 15 18.62 -31.66 -42.92
C ILE A 15 18.64 -30.27 -42.29
N ILE A 16 17.95 -30.12 -41.16
CA ILE A 16 18.05 -29.09 -40.10
C ILE A 16 16.72 -28.33 -39.91
N GLN A 17 16.27 -28.35 -38.64
CA GLN A 17 15.11 -27.68 -38.03
C GLN A 17 13.73 -28.34 -38.19
N ALA A 18 13.64 -29.59 -37.72
CA ALA A 18 12.43 -30.12 -37.09
C ALA A 18 12.73 -30.52 -35.62
N ILE A 19 13.25 -29.58 -34.84
CA ILE A 19 13.35 -29.66 -33.36
C ILE A 19 13.20 -28.24 -32.83
N LEU A 20 11.95 -27.82 -32.55
CA LEU A 20 11.60 -26.75 -31.57
C LEU A 20 10.07 -26.57 -31.49
N PHE A 21 9.31 -27.66 -31.57
CA PHE A 21 7.89 -27.71 -31.24
C PHE A 21 7.62 -28.96 -30.39
N ALA A 22 8.35 -29.06 -29.27
CA ALA A 22 8.13 -30.07 -28.22
C ALA A 22 8.88 -29.67 -26.94
N SER A 23 8.60 -28.49 -26.39
CA SER A 23 8.97 -28.14 -25.01
C SER A 23 8.13 -26.97 -24.47
N LEU A 24 6.81 -27.07 -24.65
CA LEU A 24 5.84 -26.44 -23.76
C LEU A 24 5.00 -27.59 -23.18
N ALA A 25 5.70 -28.57 -22.62
CA ALA A 25 5.10 -29.35 -21.56
C ALA A 25 4.94 -28.38 -20.40
N ALA A 26 3.68 -28.05 -20.12
CA ALA A 26 3.26 -27.52 -18.85
C ALA A 26 4.04 -28.25 -17.76
N HIS A 27 4.97 -27.55 -17.11
CA HIS A 27 5.31 -27.88 -15.74
C HIS A 27 4.14 -27.38 -14.89
N SER A 28 2.99 -28.05 -15.01
CA SER A 28 2.13 -28.25 -13.86
C SER A 28 2.87 -29.23 -12.95
N CYS A 29 3.89 -28.71 -12.26
CA CYS A 29 4.38 -29.36 -11.07
C CYS A 29 3.50 -28.81 -9.95
N GLU A 30 2.33 -29.43 -9.77
CA GLU A 30 1.66 -29.47 -8.46
C GLU A 30 2.60 -30.23 -7.51
N GLY A 31 3.65 -29.55 -7.07
CA GLY A 31 4.32 -29.82 -5.81
C GLY A 31 4.04 -28.60 -4.97
N GLN A 32 3.01 -28.65 -4.13
CA GLN A 32 2.93 -27.70 -3.03
C GLN A 32 4.25 -27.84 -2.25
N ASN A 33 5.03 -26.76 -2.19
CA ASN A 33 6.29 -26.77 -1.47
C ASN A 33 5.95 -26.65 0.01
N THR A 34 6.06 -27.76 0.73
CA THR A 34 5.96 -27.75 2.19
C THR A 34 7.04 -26.82 2.76
N LEU A 35 6.63 -25.72 3.37
CA LEU A 35 7.49 -24.76 4.04
C LEU A 35 7.61 -25.11 5.52
N ARG A 36 8.77 -24.77 6.10
CA ARG A 36 9.08 -24.96 7.52
C ARG A 36 9.76 -23.74 8.07
N ILE A 37 9.26 -23.19 9.18
CA ILE A 37 9.91 -22.08 9.89
C ILE A 37 9.88 -22.33 11.40
N THR A 38 11.02 -22.17 12.06
CA THR A 38 11.10 -22.23 13.53
C THR A 38 10.60 -20.91 14.10
N HIS A 39 10.06 -20.94 15.31
CA HIS A 39 9.64 -19.72 15.99
C HIS A 39 10.81 -18.73 16.16
N ALA A 40 12.01 -19.22 16.49
CA ALA A 40 13.20 -18.38 16.63
C ALA A 40 13.55 -17.65 15.32
N ARG A 41 13.53 -18.36 14.18
CA ARG A 41 13.76 -17.75 12.87
C ARG A 41 12.66 -16.76 12.50
N LEU A 42 11.40 -17.11 12.75
CA LEU A 42 10.26 -16.21 12.50
C LEU A 42 10.40 -14.90 13.28
N ALA A 43 10.71 -14.98 14.58
CA ALA A 43 10.88 -13.81 15.43
C ALA A 43 12.07 -12.94 15.01
N ASP A 44 13.20 -13.56 14.66
CA ASP A 44 14.40 -12.86 14.18
C ASP A 44 14.14 -12.12 12.86
N GLN A 45 13.52 -12.78 11.88
CA GLN A 45 13.15 -12.16 10.60
C GLN A 45 12.06 -11.09 10.77
N MET A 46 11.12 -11.30 11.68
CA MET A 46 10.08 -10.31 11.98
C MET A 46 10.68 -9.02 12.55
N LYS A 47 11.57 -9.15 13.55
CA LYS A 47 12.26 -7.99 14.12
C LYS A 47 13.20 -7.34 13.11
N GLY A 48 13.84 -8.13 12.26
CA GLY A 48 14.67 -7.64 11.16
C GLY A 48 13.87 -6.78 10.18
N GLY A 49 12.69 -7.24 9.77
CA GLY A 49 11.76 -6.51 8.92
C GLY A 49 11.29 -5.19 9.54
N LEU A 50 10.81 -5.24 10.80
CA LEU A 50 10.36 -4.03 11.52
C LEU A 50 11.49 -3.00 11.67
N VAL A 51 12.69 -3.43 12.09
CA VAL A 51 13.83 -2.52 12.26
C VAL A 51 14.31 -1.97 10.91
N GLY A 52 14.29 -2.80 9.86
CA GLY A 52 14.55 -2.37 8.49
C GLY A 52 13.58 -1.29 8.02
N GLN A 53 12.27 -1.49 8.25
CA GLN A 53 11.23 -0.49 7.97
C GLN A 53 11.54 0.83 8.66
N LEU A 54 11.91 0.79 9.95
CA LEU A 54 12.18 1.97 10.77
C LEU A 54 13.48 2.70 10.37
N PHE A 55 14.51 1.98 9.92
CA PHE A 55 15.68 2.61 9.31
C PHE A 55 15.29 3.39 8.05
N GLY A 56 14.52 2.76 7.16
CA GLY A 56 14.06 3.38 5.93
C GLY A 56 13.18 4.60 6.17
N ASN A 57 12.13 4.44 6.99
CA ASN A 57 11.23 5.52 7.36
C ASN A 57 11.99 6.65 8.08
N LEU A 58 12.47 6.41 9.30
CA LEU A 58 12.88 7.50 10.20
C LEU A 58 14.18 8.18 9.75
N ASN A 59 15.11 7.44 9.14
CA ASN A 59 16.30 8.07 8.53
C ASN A 59 15.98 8.69 7.16
N GLY A 60 14.93 8.22 6.47
CA GLY A 60 14.43 8.77 5.21
C GLY A 60 13.66 10.09 5.33
N LEU A 61 13.13 10.43 6.52
CA LEU A 61 12.31 11.63 6.73
C LEU A 61 12.96 12.96 6.33
N VAL A 62 14.30 13.03 6.29
CA VAL A 62 15.04 14.23 5.83
C VAL A 62 15.18 14.30 4.31
N HIS A 63 14.83 13.20 3.62
CA HIS A 63 14.88 13.03 2.18
C HIS A 63 13.48 13.04 1.54
N GLU A 64 12.42 12.85 2.35
CA GLU A 64 11.01 13.08 1.99
C GLU A 64 10.85 14.40 1.22
N MET A 65 10.43 14.31 -0.03
CA MET A 65 10.19 15.43 -0.95
C MET A 65 11.40 16.36 -1.21
N ALA A 66 12.61 15.99 -0.77
CA ALA A 66 13.81 16.83 -0.90
C ALA A 66 14.38 16.83 -2.33
N TYR A 67 14.18 15.74 -3.07
CA TYR A 67 14.81 15.49 -4.38
C TYR A 67 13.75 15.30 -5.49
N ILE A 68 13.01 16.37 -5.80
CA ILE A 68 11.94 16.35 -6.82
C ILE A 68 12.50 16.52 -8.24
N HIS A 69 13.42 17.46 -8.44
CA HIS A 69 13.92 17.81 -9.77
C HIS A 69 15.17 17.04 -10.18
N GLU A 70 16.07 16.81 -9.24
CA GLU A 70 17.37 16.15 -9.40
C GLU A 70 17.51 14.95 -8.46
N PRO A 71 18.38 13.98 -8.77
CA PRO A 71 18.71 12.90 -7.83
C PRO A 71 19.31 13.46 -6.53
N GLY A 72 19.18 12.72 -5.45
CA GLY A 72 19.83 13.04 -4.20
C GLY A 72 21.36 12.98 -4.25
N SER A 73 21.97 13.47 -3.18
CA SER A 73 23.42 13.56 -3.01
C SER A 73 23.94 12.78 -1.79
N VAL A 74 23.20 11.77 -1.30
CA VAL A 74 23.63 10.94 -0.17
C VAL A 74 24.71 9.96 -0.65
N GLU A 75 25.98 10.25 -0.33
CA GLU A 75 27.13 9.47 -0.78
C GLU A 75 27.37 8.20 0.03
N SER A 76 27.09 8.26 1.34
CA SER A 76 27.21 7.13 2.26
C SER A 76 26.09 7.18 3.28
N TYR A 77 25.66 6.02 3.76
CA TYR A 77 24.63 5.90 4.78
C TYR A 77 24.98 4.77 5.75
N THR A 78 24.79 5.05 7.04
CA THR A 78 24.88 4.06 8.11
C THR A 78 23.55 4.09 8.86
N PRO A 79 22.81 2.97 8.90
CA PRO A 79 21.58 2.89 9.69
C PRO A 79 21.78 3.26 11.16
N ASP A 80 20.87 4.07 11.69
CA ASP A 80 20.91 4.54 13.08
C ASP A 80 19.50 4.77 13.64
N LEU A 81 19.21 4.11 14.76
CA LEU A 81 18.05 4.32 15.63
C LEU A 81 18.54 4.55 17.06
N SER A 82 19.61 5.31 17.22
CA SER A 82 20.26 5.46 18.51
C SER A 82 19.45 6.28 19.52
N ASP A 83 18.56 7.13 19.03
CA ASP A 83 17.61 7.87 19.86
C ASP A 83 16.33 7.07 20.16
N GLY A 84 16.18 5.89 19.55
CA GLY A 84 14.94 5.11 19.51
C GLY A 84 14.10 5.45 18.27
N ALA A 85 13.04 4.68 18.05
CA ALA A 85 12.06 4.95 17.02
C ALA A 85 10.85 5.70 17.58
N TRP A 86 10.02 6.27 16.71
CA TRP A 86 8.79 6.97 17.10
C TRP A 86 7.71 6.81 16.04
N THR A 87 6.47 7.12 16.42
CA THR A 87 5.33 7.05 15.51
C THR A 87 5.44 8.08 14.38
N ASN A 88 5.28 7.60 13.15
CA ASN A 88 5.17 8.36 11.92
C ASN A 88 4.05 7.72 11.06
N ASP A 89 3.48 8.45 10.11
CA ASP A 89 2.33 7.98 9.34
C ASP A 89 2.57 6.70 8.52
N ASP A 90 3.82 6.37 8.22
CA ASP A 90 4.25 5.11 7.60
C ASP A 90 4.24 3.89 8.52
N THR A 91 4.07 4.07 9.83
CA THR A 91 4.11 2.95 10.80
C THR A 91 2.98 2.98 11.82
N ASP A 92 2.45 4.16 12.12
CA ASP A 92 1.60 4.35 13.28
C ASP A 92 0.13 3.95 13.07
N ILE A 93 -0.37 3.98 11.82
CA ILE A 93 -1.69 3.47 11.46
C ILE A 93 -1.65 1.93 11.47
N GLU A 94 -0.59 1.32 10.91
CA GLU A 94 -0.38 -0.13 11.01
C GLU A 94 -0.30 -0.58 12.45
N TRP A 95 0.43 0.15 13.29
CA TRP A 95 0.57 -0.15 14.72
C TRP A 95 -0.76 -0.15 15.46
N ILE A 96 -1.68 0.80 15.17
CA ILE A 96 -3.05 0.79 15.72
C ILE A 96 -3.76 -0.52 15.38
N TYR A 97 -3.67 -0.96 14.12
CA TYR A 97 -4.32 -2.18 13.68
C TYR A 97 -3.67 -3.44 14.28
N VAL A 98 -2.35 -3.52 14.30
CA VAL A 98 -1.60 -4.63 14.91
C VAL A 98 -1.96 -4.77 16.39
N TYR A 99 -2.01 -3.66 17.12
CA TYR A 99 -2.43 -3.64 18.52
C TYR A 99 -3.87 -4.14 18.68
N ALA A 100 -4.81 -3.61 17.90
CA ALA A 100 -6.21 -4.02 17.97
C ALA A 100 -6.45 -5.48 17.52
N MET A 101 -5.73 -5.97 16.52
CA MET A 101 -5.77 -7.39 16.10
C MET A 101 -5.34 -8.30 17.23
N GLN A 102 -4.24 -7.96 17.92
CA GLN A 102 -3.72 -8.76 19.01
C GLN A 102 -4.66 -8.74 20.22
N GLU A 103 -5.14 -7.56 20.63
CA GLU A 103 -6.04 -7.42 21.78
C GLU A 103 -7.38 -8.13 21.56
N SER A 104 -7.88 -8.14 20.32
CA SER A 104 -9.15 -8.80 19.96
C SER A 104 -8.98 -10.24 19.48
N ASP A 105 -7.75 -10.75 19.37
CA ASP A 105 -7.40 -12.04 18.77
C ASP A 105 -8.08 -12.27 17.39
N ASN A 106 -8.07 -11.24 16.54
CA ASN A 106 -8.75 -11.25 15.24
C ASN A 106 -7.93 -10.58 14.14
N LEU A 107 -7.65 -11.33 13.07
CA LEU A 107 -6.89 -10.85 11.90
C LEU A 107 -7.68 -9.88 11.00
N PHE A 108 -9.02 -9.90 11.05
CA PHE A 108 -9.89 -9.10 10.19
C PHE A 108 -10.89 -8.29 11.03
N LEU A 109 -10.50 -7.07 11.39
CA LEU A 109 -11.36 -6.16 12.16
C LEU A 109 -12.55 -5.69 11.31
N SER A 110 -13.75 -5.60 11.90
CA SER A 110 -14.92 -5.13 11.15
C SER A 110 -14.76 -3.67 10.73
N PRO A 111 -15.40 -3.23 9.62
CA PRO A 111 -15.37 -1.82 9.22
C PRO A 111 -15.82 -0.84 10.30
N GLU A 112 -16.74 -1.25 11.16
CA GLU A 112 -17.19 -0.45 12.29
C GLU A 112 -16.12 -0.31 13.37
N HIS A 113 -15.42 -1.40 13.68
CA HIS A 113 -14.30 -1.36 14.61
C HIS A 113 -13.17 -0.48 14.06
N ILE A 114 -12.82 -0.63 12.78
CA ILE A 114 -11.82 0.22 12.11
C ILE A 114 -12.19 1.71 12.21
N MET A 115 -13.43 2.06 11.88
CA MET A 115 -13.90 3.44 11.98
C MET A 115 -13.78 3.99 13.41
N ASN A 116 -14.08 3.17 14.42
CA ASN A 116 -13.97 3.57 15.82
C ASN A 116 -12.51 3.79 16.25
N LEU A 117 -11.59 2.88 15.88
CA LEU A 117 -10.16 3.04 16.11
C LEU A 117 -9.64 4.35 15.51
N TRP A 118 -10.04 4.68 14.29
CA TRP A 118 -9.65 5.93 13.64
C TRP A 118 -10.19 7.16 14.36
N LYS A 119 -11.43 7.11 14.84
CA LYS A 119 -12.03 8.21 15.61
C LYS A 119 -11.37 8.40 16.97
N GLU A 120 -10.95 7.31 17.59
CA GLU A 120 -10.35 7.32 18.92
C GLU A 120 -8.88 7.74 18.91
N HIS A 121 -8.08 7.17 17.99
CA HIS A 121 -6.62 7.26 18.06
C HIS A 121 -6.02 8.30 17.11
N ILE A 122 -6.72 8.71 16.04
CA ILE A 122 -6.18 9.58 15.00
C ILE A 122 -6.88 10.95 15.01
N VAL A 123 -6.18 11.98 15.46
CA VAL A 123 -6.69 13.38 15.50
C VAL A 123 -6.06 14.25 14.41
N ASP A 124 -4.74 14.17 14.27
CA ASP A 124 -3.95 14.92 13.30
C ASP A 124 -2.96 13.99 12.58
N ARG A 125 -2.01 14.57 11.82
CA ARG A 125 -0.95 13.83 11.11
C ARG A 125 -1.50 12.64 10.29
N SER A 126 -2.63 12.91 9.65
CA SER A 126 -3.19 12.14 8.55
C SER A 126 -3.17 13.06 7.33
N PHE A 127 -2.72 12.52 6.20
CA PHE A 127 -2.36 13.26 5.00
C PHE A 127 -3.12 12.67 3.81
N PHE A 128 -3.45 13.51 2.83
CA PHE A 128 -4.01 13.07 1.54
C PHE A 128 -5.14 12.02 1.70
N ALA A 129 -4.97 10.79 1.18
CA ALA A 129 -5.98 9.74 1.23
C ALA A 129 -6.36 9.30 2.65
N THR A 130 -5.41 9.21 3.58
CA THR A 130 -5.69 8.85 4.99
C THR A 130 -6.45 9.98 5.68
N GLY A 131 -6.00 11.22 5.47
CA GLY A 131 -6.69 12.42 5.96
C GLY A 131 -8.13 12.50 5.45
N TYR A 132 -8.36 12.18 4.17
CA TYR A 132 -9.68 12.18 3.55
C TYR A 132 -10.59 11.08 4.14
N SER A 133 -10.07 9.86 4.26
CA SER A 133 -10.79 8.74 4.87
C SER A 133 -11.25 9.03 6.29
N LYS A 134 -10.39 9.68 7.10
CA LYS A 134 -10.75 10.15 8.44
C LYS A 134 -11.94 11.11 8.44
N ARG A 135 -12.03 12.02 7.46
CA ARG A 135 -13.15 12.97 7.34
C ARG A 135 -14.43 12.27 6.89
N LEU A 136 -14.35 11.29 5.98
CA LEU A 136 -15.50 10.47 5.59
C LEU A 136 -16.04 9.65 6.78
N MET A 137 -15.16 9.15 7.64
CA MET A 137 -15.57 8.47 8.88
C MET A 137 -16.30 9.39 9.86
N GLU A 138 -16.01 10.69 9.89
CA GLU A 138 -16.68 11.66 10.77
C GLU A 138 -18.17 11.79 10.46
N ILE A 139 -18.55 11.67 9.18
CA ILE A 139 -19.96 11.56 8.74
C ILE A 139 -20.45 10.09 8.67
N GLY A 140 -19.66 9.15 9.19
CA GLY A 140 -20.05 7.75 9.36
C GLY A 140 -20.00 6.88 8.11
N ILE A 141 -19.30 7.31 7.05
CA ILE A 141 -18.93 6.40 5.96
C ILE A 141 -17.90 5.40 6.50
N LYS A 142 -18.19 4.11 6.36
CA LYS A 142 -17.36 3.02 6.87
C LYS A 142 -16.44 2.48 5.75
N PRO A 143 -15.25 1.94 6.07
CA PRO A 143 -14.45 1.18 5.12
C PRO A 143 -15.22 0.01 4.49
N PRO A 144 -14.84 -0.46 3.29
CA PRO A 144 -13.81 0.11 2.41
C PRO A 144 -14.31 1.35 1.63
N LEU A 145 -15.56 1.80 1.86
CA LEU A 145 -16.15 2.90 1.12
C LEU A 145 -15.42 4.25 1.33
N THR A 146 -14.66 4.39 2.44
CA THR A 146 -13.78 5.53 2.70
C THR A 146 -12.56 5.62 1.78
N GLY A 147 -12.07 4.47 1.29
CA GLY A 147 -10.96 4.38 0.35
C GLY A 147 -11.42 4.26 -1.10
N ASN A 148 -12.73 4.13 -1.34
CA ASN A 148 -13.26 4.02 -2.68
C ASN A 148 -12.99 5.28 -3.52
N ARG A 149 -12.44 5.14 -4.74
CA ARG A 149 -12.04 6.29 -5.58
C ARG A 149 -13.18 7.12 -6.18
N VAL A 150 -14.44 6.67 -6.07
CA VAL A 150 -15.61 7.53 -6.33
C VAL A 150 -15.82 8.51 -5.17
N LEU A 151 -15.54 8.08 -3.94
CA LEU A 151 -15.73 8.90 -2.75
C LEU A 151 -14.46 9.59 -2.26
N ASN A 152 -13.27 9.09 -2.57
CA ASN A 152 -12.01 9.64 -2.07
C ASN A 152 -11.14 10.11 -3.26
N PRO A 153 -10.95 11.43 -3.44
CA PRO A 153 -10.20 11.99 -4.56
C PRO A 153 -8.75 11.55 -4.68
N PHE A 154 -8.14 11.07 -3.59
CA PHE A 154 -6.74 10.65 -3.56
C PHE A 154 -6.55 9.16 -3.83
N ALA A 155 -7.62 8.36 -3.69
CA ALA A 155 -7.52 6.91 -3.58
C ALA A 155 -6.97 6.20 -4.82
N ASP A 156 -7.15 6.77 -6.01
CA ASP A 156 -6.75 6.15 -7.29
C ASP A 156 -5.24 6.30 -7.59
N PHE A 157 -4.50 7.10 -6.82
CA PHE A 157 -3.07 7.29 -7.06
C PHE A 157 -2.19 7.26 -5.81
N ASN A 158 -2.73 7.61 -4.64
CA ASN A 158 -1.93 7.83 -3.44
C ASN A 158 -1.24 6.55 -2.95
N ILE A 159 -0.01 6.72 -2.45
CA ILE A 159 0.86 5.62 -2.02
C ILE A 159 0.50 4.97 -0.67
N ALA A 160 -0.63 5.30 -0.03
CA ALA A 160 -1.06 4.58 1.18
C ALA A 160 -1.30 3.07 0.94
N GLY A 161 -1.33 2.62 -0.32
CA GLY A 161 -1.25 1.19 -0.65
C GLY A 161 0.15 0.55 -0.52
N HIS A 162 1.18 1.33 -0.18
CA HIS A 162 2.59 0.93 -0.03
C HIS A 162 3.00 0.95 1.43
N PHE A 163 3.11 2.14 2.06
CA PHE A 163 3.56 2.33 3.46
C PHE A 163 2.58 1.88 4.56
N LEU A 164 1.40 1.36 4.21
CA LEU A 164 0.44 0.79 5.17
C LEU A 164 0.26 -0.71 4.95
N SER A 165 1.30 -1.41 4.50
CA SER A 165 1.17 -2.80 4.06
C SER A 165 2.28 -3.73 4.56
N GLU A 166 3.35 -3.18 5.10
CA GLU A 166 4.54 -3.88 5.59
C GLU A 166 4.19 -4.92 6.65
N SER A 167 3.57 -4.50 7.75
CA SER A 167 3.16 -5.37 8.86
C SER A 167 2.18 -6.42 8.36
N PHE A 168 1.23 -6.04 7.51
CA PHE A 168 0.19 -6.95 7.02
C PHE A 168 0.73 -8.03 6.10
N GLY A 169 1.73 -7.71 5.29
CA GLY A 169 2.46 -8.71 4.51
C GLY A 169 3.33 -9.60 5.39
N MET A 170 4.02 -9.01 6.37
CA MET A 170 4.92 -9.74 7.26
C MET A 170 4.19 -10.76 8.14
N ILE A 171 2.97 -10.49 8.58
CA ILE A 171 2.20 -11.43 9.41
C ILE A 171 1.65 -12.64 8.63
N ALA A 172 1.96 -12.80 7.34
CA ALA A 172 1.53 -13.95 6.54
C ALA A 172 2.73 -14.66 5.85
N PRO A 173 3.76 -15.11 6.59
CA PRO A 173 5.00 -15.62 6.00
C PRO A 173 4.76 -16.88 5.14
N GLY A 174 5.20 -16.86 3.89
CA GLY A 174 5.02 -17.97 2.94
C GLY A 174 3.58 -18.15 2.42
N LEU A 175 2.70 -17.19 2.71
CA LEU A 175 1.28 -17.18 2.34
C LEU A 175 0.92 -15.91 1.52
N PRO A 176 1.49 -15.70 0.32
CA PRO A 176 1.36 -14.44 -0.43
C PRO A 176 -0.09 -14.05 -0.75
N LYS A 177 -0.99 -15.01 -1.02
CA LYS A 177 -2.41 -14.74 -1.23
C LYS A 177 -3.09 -14.23 0.04
N THR A 178 -2.83 -14.87 1.19
CA THR A 178 -3.33 -14.40 2.49
C THR A 178 -2.75 -13.03 2.86
N ALA A 179 -1.47 -12.79 2.57
CA ALA A 179 -0.82 -11.51 2.77
C ALA A 179 -1.55 -10.38 2.02
N GLY A 180 -1.89 -10.62 0.74
CA GLY A 180 -2.71 -9.69 -0.05
C GLY A 180 -4.09 -9.46 0.57
N ARG A 181 -4.76 -10.51 1.09
CA ARG A 181 -6.10 -10.38 1.71
C ARG A 181 -6.06 -9.50 2.96
N ILE A 182 -5.09 -9.72 3.84
CA ILE A 182 -4.90 -8.91 5.05
C ILE A 182 -4.54 -7.49 4.64
N GLY A 183 -3.54 -7.30 3.77
CA GLY A 183 -3.13 -5.98 3.32
C GLY A 183 -4.27 -5.17 2.71
N LEU A 184 -5.04 -5.74 1.79
CA LEU A 184 -6.18 -5.06 1.18
C LEU A 184 -7.27 -4.72 2.19
N HIS A 185 -7.51 -5.55 3.20
CA HIS A 185 -8.50 -5.28 4.23
C HIS A 185 -8.23 -3.97 4.99
N TYR A 186 -6.96 -3.63 5.21
CA TYR A 186 -6.55 -2.44 5.96
C TYR A 186 -6.14 -1.25 5.07
N THR A 187 -5.64 -1.48 3.87
CA THR A 187 -5.26 -0.41 2.93
C THR A 187 -6.43 0.15 2.14
N THR A 188 -7.43 -0.67 1.78
CA THR A 188 -8.66 -0.20 1.09
C THR A 188 -9.56 0.68 1.97
N VAL A 189 -9.19 0.86 3.24
CA VAL A 189 -9.67 1.95 4.09
C VAL A 189 -9.38 3.31 3.46
N CYS A 190 -8.27 3.44 2.72
CA CYS A 190 -7.79 4.71 2.18
C CYS A 190 -7.62 4.74 0.66
N ILE A 191 -7.39 3.59 0.02
CA ILE A 191 -7.05 3.53 -1.41
C ILE A 191 -7.93 2.55 -2.20
N ASP A 192 -7.86 2.65 -3.53
CA ASP A 192 -8.61 1.80 -4.47
C ASP A 192 -7.94 1.80 -5.84
N GLY A 193 -8.20 0.79 -6.68
CA GLY A 193 -7.62 0.72 -8.02
C GLY A 193 -6.13 0.39 -8.03
N GLU A 194 -5.32 1.22 -8.69
CA GLU A 194 -3.89 0.96 -8.93
C GLU A 194 -3.05 0.88 -7.63
N PRO A 195 -3.23 1.79 -6.64
CA PRO A 195 -2.61 1.61 -5.33
C PRO A 195 -2.99 0.31 -4.61
N ALA A 196 -4.18 -0.25 -4.86
CA ALA A 196 -4.55 -1.54 -4.30
C ALA A 196 -3.77 -2.70 -4.96
N GLN A 197 -3.39 -2.56 -6.23
CA GLN A 197 -2.42 -3.48 -6.85
C GLN A 197 -1.06 -3.37 -6.19
N MET A 198 -0.62 -2.16 -5.87
CA MET A 198 0.62 -1.94 -5.13
C MET A 198 0.62 -2.66 -3.77
N THR A 199 -0.49 -2.64 -3.03
CA THR A 199 -0.64 -3.43 -1.80
C THR A 199 -0.46 -4.93 -2.06
N GLN A 200 -1.16 -5.49 -3.04
CA GLN A 200 -1.05 -6.93 -3.36
C GLN A 200 0.38 -7.31 -3.77
N PHE A 201 1.05 -6.47 -4.55
CA PHE A 201 2.44 -6.65 -4.97
C PHE A 201 3.39 -6.73 -3.77
N PHE A 202 3.38 -5.71 -2.91
CA PHE A 202 4.35 -5.62 -1.82
C PHE A 202 4.05 -6.62 -0.70
N THR A 203 2.79 -6.83 -0.34
CA THR A 203 2.44 -7.83 0.70
C THR A 203 2.85 -9.25 0.31
N ALA A 204 2.72 -9.62 -0.96
CA ALA A 204 3.21 -10.90 -1.45
C ALA A 204 4.74 -11.01 -1.36
N ILE A 205 5.47 -9.91 -1.63
CA ILE A 205 6.93 -9.86 -1.46
C ILE A 205 7.32 -10.00 0.01
N TYR A 206 6.74 -9.21 0.92
CA TYR A 206 7.05 -9.29 2.35
C TYR A 206 6.80 -10.70 2.91
N SER A 207 5.71 -11.34 2.47
CA SER A 207 5.37 -12.71 2.81
C SER A 207 6.44 -13.72 2.37
N MET A 208 6.95 -13.58 1.15
CA MET A 208 7.95 -14.51 0.59
C MET A 208 9.38 -14.20 1.03
N ALA A 209 9.68 -12.98 1.46
CA ALA A 209 11.00 -12.55 1.94
C ALA A 209 11.48 -13.36 3.17
N PHE A 210 10.58 -14.04 3.90
CA PHE A 210 10.98 -14.97 4.96
C PHE A 210 11.74 -16.19 4.44
N PHE A 211 11.51 -16.59 3.19
CA PHE A 211 11.99 -17.85 2.61
C PHE A 211 12.91 -17.68 1.40
N GLU A 212 12.97 -16.48 0.82
CA GLU A 212 13.70 -16.20 -0.40
C GLU A 212 14.64 -15.01 -0.23
N THR A 213 15.76 -15.03 -0.95
CA THR A 213 16.76 -13.95 -0.98
C THR A 213 17.06 -13.41 -2.38
N ASP A 214 16.57 -14.06 -3.43
CA ASP A 214 16.61 -13.55 -4.81
C ASP A 214 15.57 -12.45 -5.03
N ILE A 215 16.06 -11.22 -5.21
CA ILE A 215 15.23 -10.03 -5.45
C ILE A 215 14.42 -10.17 -6.74
N ASP A 216 14.99 -10.71 -7.82
CA ASP A 216 14.27 -10.85 -9.09
C ASP A 216 13.10 -11.83 -8.96
N TYR A 217 13.30 -12.93 -8.23
CA TYR A 217 12.22 -13.86 -7.91
C TYR A 217 11.14 -13.21 -7.05
N LEU A 218 11.50 -12.43 -6.02
CA LEU A 218 10.53 -11.70 -5.21
C LEU A 218 9.71 -10.73 -6.08
N LEU A 219 10.33 -10.02 -7.01
CA LEU A 219 9.61 -9.16 -7.94
C LEU A 219 8.66 -9.95 -8.86
N ASP A 220 9.03 -11.17 -9.28
CA ASP A 220 8.15 -12.07 -10.03
C ASP A 220 6.94 -12.54 -9.20
N VAL A 221 7.13 -12.82 -7.90
CA VAL A 221 6.04 -13.10 -6.96
C VAL A 221 5.08 -11.91 -6.86
N GLY A 222 5.61 -10.70 -6.70
CA GLY A 222 4.81 -9.48 -6.63
C GLY A 222 3.98 -9.28 -7.92
N LEU A 223 4.63 -9.40 -9.09
CA LEU A 223 3.97 -9.28 -10.40
C LEU A 223 2.88 -10.34 -10.62
N SER A 224 3.05 -11.55 -10.06
CA SER A 224 2.05 -12.63 -10.14
C SER A 224 0.84 -12.40 -9.22
N SER A 225 0.95 -11.49 -8.25
CA SER A 225 -0.11 -11.16 -7.29
C SER A 225 -0.99 -9.98 -7.73
N ILE A 226 -0.75 -9.38 -8.90
CA ILE A 226 -1.50 -8.21 -9.37
C ILE A 226 -2.13 -8.44 -10.74
N ASP A 227 -3.06 -7.57 -11.11
CA ASP A 227 -3.71 -7.62 -12.41
C ASP A 227 -2.71 -7.35 -13.55
N PRO A 228 -2.55 -8.24 -14.55
CA PRO A 228 -1.67 -7.99 -15.70
C PRO A 228 -2.06 -6.78 -16.55
N THR A 229 -3.30 -6.27 -16.40
CA THR A 229 -3.77 -5.06 -17.07
C THR A 229 -3.50 -3.78 -16.29
N SER A 230 -2.93 -3.89 -15.08
CA SER A 230 -2.57 -2.78 -14.22
C SER A 230 -1.50 -1.89 -14.82
N SER A 231 -1.68 -0.58 -14.68
CA SER A 231 -0.65 0.41 -14.97
C SER A 231 0.56 0.20 -14.04
N PHE A 232 0.32 -0.16 -12.78
CA PHE A 232 1.40 -0.51 -11.85
C PHE A 232 2.20 -1.73 -12.30
N TYR A 233 1.55 -2.77 -12.86
CA TYR A 233 2.26 -3.91 -13.48
C TYR A 233 3.23 -3.45 -14.58
N GLU A 234 2.77 -2.56 -15.47
CA GLU A 234 3.61 -1.96 -16.51
C GLU A 234 4.78 -1.17 -15.92
N VAL A 235 4.53 -0.36 -14.88
CA VAL A 235 5.54 0.44 -14.20
C VAL A 235 6.68 -0.46 -13.70
N ILE A 236 6.36 -1.56 -13.04
CA ILE A 236 7.37 -2.49 -12.49
C ILE A 236 8.13 -3.21 -13.62
N GLN A 237 7.43 -3.75 -14.62
CA GLN A 237 8.06 -4.40 -15.78
C GLN A 237 9.01 -3.47 -16.53
N ALA A 238 8.56 -2.26 -16.83
CA ALA A 238 9.37 -1.26 -17.52
C ALA A 238 10.57 -0.84 -16.66
N THR A 239 10.40 -0.71 -15.34
CA THR A 239 11.49 -0.39 -14.41
C THR A 239 12.56 -1.47 -14.43
N ARG A 240 12.20 -2.75 -14.29
CA ARG A 240 13.15 -3.87 -14.36
C ARG A 240 13.92 -3.88 -15.66
N LYS A 241 13.23 -3.69 -16.79
CA LYS A 241 13.85 -3.60 -18.11
C LYS A 241 14.85 -2.43 -18.19
N MET A 242 14.45 -1.24 -17.78
CA MET A 242 15.31 -0.05 -17.82
C MET A 242 16.52 -0.19 -16.90
N VAL A 243 16.39 -0.84 -15.74
CA VAL A 243 17.54 -1.15 -14.88
C VAL A 243 18.51 -2.12 -15.56
N ALA A 244 18.00 -3.18 -16.21
CA ALA A 244 18.83 -4.12 -16.95
C ALA A 244 19.58 -3.45 -18.14
N GLU A 245 18.99 -2.43 -18.75
CA GLU A 245 19.61 -1.62 -19.81
C GLU A 245 20.64 -0.60 -19.27
N ASN A 246 20.58 -0.24 -17.98
CA ASN A 246 21.42 0.79 -17.35
C ASN A 246 22.09 0.32 -16.03
N PRO A 247 22.71 -0.89 -15.96
CA PRO A 247 22.96 -1.61 -14.71
C PRO A 247 23.90 -0.96 -13.69
N ASN A 248 24.60 0.11 -14.06
CA ASN A 248 25.59 0.78 -13.21
C ASN A 248 25.36 2.31 -13.08
N ASP A 249 24.24 2.85 -13.59
CA ASP A 249 23.94 4.29 -13.52
C ASP A 249 22.55 4.56 -12.96
N TRP A 250 22.42 4.45 -11.64
CA TRP A 250 21.18 4.76 -10.92
C TRP A 250 20.75 6.22 -11.12
N ARG A 251 21.67 7.16 -11.38
CA ARG A 251 21.34 8.58 -11.62
C ARG A 251 20.70 8.77 -12.98
N GLN A 252 21.18 8.08 -14.01
CA GLN A 252 20.49 7.98 -15.29
C GLN A 252 19.13 7.32 -15.10
N MET A 253 19.04 6.21 -14.36
CA MET A 253 17.76 5.55 -14.08
C MET A 253 16.75 6.51 -13.46
N ARG A 254 17.13 7.25 -12.41
CA ARG A 254 16.26 8.22 -11.75
C ARG A 254 15.72 9.27 -12.72
N ARG A 255 16.56 9.77 -13.64
CA ARG A 255 16.13 10.72 -14.69
C ARG A 255 15.11 10.08 -15.64
N LEU A 256 15.36 8.84 -16.10
CA LEU A 256 14.45 8.10 -16.97
C LEU A 256 13.09 7.86 -16.31
N LEU A 257 13.08 7.48 -15.02
CA LEU A 257 11.83 7.34 -14.24
C LEU A 257 11.04 8.65 -14.22
N LYS A 258 11.70 9.76 -13.89
CA LYS A 258 11.07 11.08 -13.87
C LYS A 258 10.48 11.45 -15.24
N GLU A 259 11.25 11.31 -16.31
CA GLU A 259 10.79 11.61 -17.67
C GLU A 259 9.59 10.75 -18.09
N ARG A 260 9.60 9.47 -17.69
CA ARG A 260 8.54 8.53 -18.03
C ARG A 260 7.26 8.78 -17.25
N TYR A 261 7.34 9.01 -15.94
CA TYR A 261 6.16 8.95 -15.06
C TYR A 261 5.73 10.29 -14.45
N SER A 262 6.52 11.36 -14.52
CA SER A 262 6.03 12.71 -14.18
C SER A 262 5.10 13.22 -15.30
N LYS A 263 3.80 12.96 -15.17
CA LYS A 263 2.77 13.22 -16.20
C LYS A 263 1.69 14.18 -15.72
N HIS A 264 1.83 14.72 -14.51
CA HIS A 264 0.84 15.57 -13.86
C HIS A 264 1.41 16.95 -13.55
N ASP A 265 2.19 17.52 -14.48
CA ASP A 265 2.74 18.88 -14.41
C ASP A 265 3.51 19.21 -13.10
N GLY A 266 4.07 18.20 -12.42
CA GLY A 266 4.78 18.37 -11.16
C GLY A 266 3.87 18.54 -9.93
N GLU A 267 2.57 18.32 -10.08
CA GLU A 267 1.56 18.31 -9.01
C GLU A 267 1.75 17.12 -8.06
N LEU A 268 0.87 17.00 -7.05
CA LEU A 268 1.00 16.01 -5.98
C LEU A 268 1.20 14.56 -6.47
N ARG A 269 0.50 14.16 -7.55
CA ARG A 269 0.61 12.78 -8.10
C ARG A 269 2.02 12.47 -8.60
N ASP A 270 2.76 13.45 -9.14
CA ASP A 270 4.16 13.28 -9.56
C ASP A 270 5.13 13.16 -8.38
N ARG A 271 4.65 13.19 -7.13
CA ARG A 271 5.47 13.13 -5.92
C ARG A 271 5.03 12.02 -4.96
N ASN A 272 3.72 11.85 -4.81
CA ASN A 272 3.09 10.94 -3.85
C ASN A 272 2.16 9.92 -4.57
N GLY A 273 2.38 9.73 -5.88
CA GLY A 273 1.73 8.71 -6.71
C GLY A 273 2.49 7.39 -6.74
N TYR A 274 1.77 6.29 -6.98
CA TYR A 274 2.31 4.94 -7.03
C TYR A 274 3.35 4.74 -8.15
N GLU A 275 3.28 5.53 -9.24
CA GLU A 275 4.10 5.34 -10.43
C GLU A 275 5.58 5.55 -10.13
N LEU A 276 5.93 6.73 -9.61
CA LEU A 276 7.32 7.09 -9.33
C LEU A 276 7.85 6.41 -8.08
N ASN A 277 7.04 6.33 -7.03
CA ASN A 277 7.47 5.73 -5.76
C ASN A 277 7.65 4.22 -5.89
N GLY A 278 6.72 3.50 -6.53
CA GLY A 278 6.90 2.07 -6.76
C GLY A 278 8.06 1.75 -7.70
N ALA A 279 8.26 2.56 -8.75
CA ALA A 279 9.44 2.43 -9.61
C ALA A 279 10.75 2.71 -8.87
N ALA A 280 10.78 3.73 -8.00
CA ALA A 280 11.93 4.08 -7.17
C ALA A 280 12.29 2.95 -6.20
N THR A 281 11.29 2.36 -5.51
CA THR A 281 11.48 1.22 -4.61
C THR A 281 12.12 0.03 -5.34
N VAL A 282 11.55 -0.36 -6.49
CA VAL A 282 12.08 -1.50 -7.26
C VAL A 282 13.48 -1.21 -7.82
N ALA A 283 13.72 0.00 -8.31
CA ALA A 283 15.05 0.39 -8.77
C ALA A 283 16.08 0.36 -7.62
N ALA A 284 15.73 0.86 -6.43
CA ALA A 284 16.60 0.84 -5.26
C ALA A 284 16.98 -0.60 -4.85
N LEU A 285 16.03 -1.54 -4.85
CA LEU A 285 16.29 -2.96 -4.59
C LEU A 285 17.28 -3.56 -5.60
N LEU A 286 17.04 -3.33 -6.90
CA LEU A 286 17.85 -3.92 -7.96
C LEU A 286 19.28 -3.36 -8.00
N TYR A 287 19.45 -2.05 -7.83
CA TYR A 287 20.79 -1.44 -7.76
C TYR A 287 21.53 -1.77 -6.47
N GLY A 288 20.80 -1.92 -5.36
CA GLY A 288 21.36 -2.23 -4.05
C GLY A 288 21.78 -3.70 -3.88
N LYS A 289 21.31 -4.61 -4.74
CA LYS A 289 21.80 -6.00 -4.86
C LYS A 289 21.80 -6.78 -3.54
N GLY A 290 20.78 -6.53 -2.71
CA GLY A 290 20.59 -7.20 -1.42
C GLY A 290 21.38 -6.59 -0.25
N ASP A 291 22.18 -5.55 -0.48
CA ASP A 291 22.81 -4.79 0.60
C ASP A 291 21.83 -3.78 1.19
N LEU A 292 21.50 -3.94 2.48
CA LEU A 292 20.49 -3.12 3.15
C LEU A 292 20.86 -1.63 3.20
N ALA A 293 22.08 -1.29 3.62
CA ALA A 293 22.48 0.11 3.76
C ALA A 293 22.58 0.80 2.37
N GLU A 294 23.12 0.12 1.37
CA GLU A 294 23.21 0.65 0.01
C GLU A 294 21.83 0.80 -0.64
N SER A 295 20.93 -0.17 -0.45
CA SER A 295 19.57 -0.09 -0.99
C SER A 295 18.78 1.05 -0.37
N LEU A 296 18.91 1.27 0.94
CA LEU A 296 18.30 2.42 1.63
C LEU A 296 18.90 3.75 1.16
N ARG A 297 20.24 3.83 1.04
CA ARG A 297 20.93 4.99 0.48
C ARG A 297 20.40 5.32 -0.93
N LEU A 298 20.19 4.31 -1.76
CA LEU A 298 19.65 4.48 -3.11
C LEU A 298 18.20 4.96 -3.06
N ALA A 299 17.33 4.37 -2.24
CA ALA A 299 15.95 4.82 -2.04
C ALA A 299 15.89 6.31 -1.65
N PHE A 300 16.74 6.75 -0.71
CA PHE A 300 16.86 8.16 -0.35
C PHE A 300 17.25 9.05 -1.53
N ASN A 301 18.14 8.57 -2.41
CA ASN A 301 18.63 9.32 -3.55
C ASN A 301 17.69 9.33 -4.76
N PHE A 302 16.79 8.36 -4.90
CA PHE A 302 15.76 8.42 -5.93
C PHE A 302 14.83 9.63 -5.71
N GLY A 303 14.50 9.91 -4.45
CA GLY A 303 13.76 11.10 -4.03
C GLY A 303 12.26 10.85 -3.91
N TRP A 304 11.46 11.88 -4.22
CA TRP A 304 10.00 11.86 -4.04
C TRP A 304 9.61 11.49 -2.62
N ASP A 305 8.75 10.49 -2.43
CA ASP A 305 8.36 9.97 -1.12
C ASP A 305 9.38 8.92 -0.65
N ALA A 306 10.56 9.43 -0.28
CA ALA A 306 11.77 8.65 -0.11
C ALA A 306 11.76 7.78 1.15
N ASP A 307 11.18 8.27 2.24
CA ASP A 307 10.96 7.56 3.50
C ASP A 307 10.04 6.35 3.31
N ASN A 308 8.90 6.51 2.65
CA ASN A 308 8.02 5.39 2.30
C ASN A 308 8.74 4.35 1.42
N SER A 309 9.45 4.81 0.38
CA SER A 309 10.16 3.88 -0.52
C SER A 309 11.25 3.12 0.22
N ALA A 310 12.00 3.82 1.07
CA ALA A 310 13.03 3.23 1.90
C ALA A 310 12.44 2.30 2.98
N ALA A 311 11.29 2.60 3.56
CA ALA A 311 10.61 1.76 4.53
C ALA A 311 10.31 0.38 3.93
N SER A 312 9.69 0.34 2.74
CA SER A 312 9.40 -0.92 2.05
C SER A 312 10.67 -1.68 1.65
N VAL A 313 11.71 -1.00 1.13
CA VAL A 313 13.03 -1.62 0.87
C VAL A 313 13.62 -2.23 2.15
N GLY A 314 13.56 -1.48 3.24
CA GLY A 314 14.06 -1.86 4.54
C GLY A 314 13.34 -3.07 5.10
N THR A 315 12.01 -3.12 4.99
CA THR A 315 11.19 -4.27 5.38
C THR A 315 11.62 -5.53 4.64
N ILE A 316 11.71 -5.48 3.30
CA ILE A 316 12.07 -6.63 2.47
C ILE A 316 13.43 -7.19 2.87
N LEU A 317 14.45 -6.32 2.85
CA LEU A 317 15.83 -6.73 3.11
C LEU A 317 16.05 -7.06 4.59
N GLY A 318 15.35 -6.39 5.50
CA GLY A 318 15.36 -6.70 6.92
C GLY A 318 14.78 -8.08 7.22
N THR A 319 13.65 -8.43 6.62
CA THR A 319 13.03 -9.76 6.74
C THR A 319 13.91 -10.85 6.14
N MET A 320 14.50 -10.61 4.97
CA MET A 320 15.44 -11.55 4.33
C MET A 320 16.65 -11.87 5.21
N ASN A 321 17.19 -10.85 5.88
CA ASN A 321 18.44 -10.94 6.60
C ASN A 321 18.30 -11.37 8.07
N GLY A 322 17.16 -11.07 8.71
CA GLY A 322 17.00 -11.24 10.15
C GLY A 322 17.63 -10.12 10.97
N TYR A 323 17.13 -9.95 12.19
CA TYR A 323 17.64 -8.93 13.12
C TYR A 323 19.07 -9.23 13.59
N GLN A 324 19.43 -10.50 13.75
CA GLN A 324 20.80 -10.89 14.12
C GLN A 324 21.84 -10.29 13.16
N ARG A 325 21.55 -10.27 11.85
CA ARG A 325 22.46 -9.70 10.85
C ARG A 325 22.59 -8.18 10.98
N VAL A 326 21.54 -7.50 11.41
CA VAL A 326 21.56 -6.06 11.74
C VAL A 326 22.47 -5.82 12.95
N GLU A 327 22.38 -6.66 13.99
CA GLU A 327 23.26 -6.56 15.16
C GLU A 327 24.73 -6.82 14.81
N ASP A 328 25.01 -7.78 13.93
CA ASP A 328 26.37 -8.11 13.48
C ASP A 328 27.07 -6.94 12.76
N GLN A 329 26.32 -5.99 12.20
CA GLN A 329 26.89 -4.77 11.60
C GLN A 329 27.35 -3.74 12.65
N GLY A 330 26.93 -3.89 13.92
CA GLY A 330 27.22 -2.93 14.98
C GLY A 330 26.47 -1.60 14.83
N TRP A 331 25.39 -1.55 14.05
CA TRP A 331 24.54 -0.37 13.96
C TRP A 331 23.82 -0.11 15.28
N ARG A 332 23.57 1.17 15.58
CA ARG A 332 23.00 1.56 16.87
C ARG A 332 21.48 1.46 16.80
N VAL A 333 20.91 0.55 17.57
CA VAL A 333 19.45 0.37 17.70
C VAL A 333 19.08 0.44 19.18
N LYS A 334 18.30 1.46 19.56
CA LYS A 334 17.75 1.57 20.90
C LYS A 334 16.34 0.98 20.91
N ASP A 335 16.10 0.03 21.80
CA ASP A 335 14.82 -0.70 21.89
C ASP A 335 13.70 0.15 22.52
N ILE A 336 13.26 1.19 21.81
CA ILE A 336 12.18 2.10 22.22
C ILE A 336 11.36 2.48 20.99
N TYR A 337 10.03 2.55 21.16
CA TYR A 337 9.10 3.09 20.19
C TYR A 337 8.21 4.16 20.84
N TYR A 338 8.54 5.43 20.62
CA TYR A 338 7.80 6.56 21.21
C TYR A 338 6.49 6.82 20.47
N ASN A 339 5.37 6.76 21.19
CA ASN A 339 4.11 7.27 20.69
C ASN A 339 4.02 8.80 20.84
N ILE A 340 4.11 9.50 19.71
CA ILE A 340 4.04 10.97 19.65
C ILE A 340 2.86 11.49 18.82
N THR A 341 2.08 10.61 18.19
CA THR A 341 1.05 10.99 17.20
C THR A 341 -0.32 10.34 17.42
N ARG A 342 -0.45 9.31 18.27
CA ARG A 342 -1.70 8.53 18.41
C ARG A 342 -2.25 8.57 19.84
N LEU A 343 -3.49 9.05 19.98
CA LEU A 343 -4.15 9.14 21.29
C LEU A 343 -4.50 7.76 21.81
N ASN A 344 -4.50 7.59 23.14
CA ASN A 344 -4.91 6.36 23.83
C ASN A 344 -4.17 5.08 23.38
N MET A 345 -3.03 5.22 22.71
CA MET A 345 -2.14 4.12 22.36
C MET A 345 -1.00 4.00 23.39
N PRO A 346 -0.41 2.80 23.58
CA PRO A 346 0.63 2.57 24.60
C PRO A 346 1.78 3.59 24.56
N LEU A 347 2.26 4.03 25.72
CA LEU A 347 3.39 4.98 25.82
C LEU A 347 4.74 4.30 26.06
N ASN A 348 4.74 2.99 26.31
CA ASN A 348 5.90 2.19 26.68
C ASN A 348 6.20 1.07 25.68
N GLU A 349 5.77 1.23 24.42
CA GLU A 349 6.08 0.27 23.36
C GLU A 349 7.60 0.27 23.07
N THR A 350 8.15 -0.90 22.77
CA THR A 350 9.52 -1.08 22.32
C THR A 350 9.55 -1.72 20.93
N LEU A 351 10.71 -1.74 20.28
CA LEU A 351 10.86 -2.44 18.99
C LEU A 351 10.66 -3.94 19.19
N THR A 352 11.15 -4.49 20.31
CA THR A 352 10.96 -5.88 20.70
C THR A 352 9.48 -6.19 20.94
N SER A 353 8.77 -5.40 21.74
CA SER A 353 7.36 -5.70 22.02
C SER A 353 6.50 -5.57 20.77
N PHE A 354 6.75 -4.60 19.89
CA PHE A 354 6.06 -4.51 18.60
C PHE A 354 6.37 -5.71 17.71
N ALA A 355 7.64 -6.11 17.56
CA ALA A 355 8.01 -7.32 16.80
C ALA A 355 7.38 -8.60 17.38
N ASP A 356 7.23 -8.69 18.71
CA ASP A 356 6.55 -9.81 19.37
C ASP A 356 5.05 -9.86 19.02
N ARG A 357 4.36 -8.71 18.95
CA ARG A 357 2.95 -8.66 18.49
C ARG A 357 2.83 -9.16 17.05
N LEU A 358 3.70 -8.68 16.17
CA LEU A 358 3.73 -9.13 14.77
C LEU A 358 4.02 -10.63 14.69
N THR A 359 4.96 -11.15 15.48
CA THR A 359 5.29 -12.57 15.53
C THR A 359 4.10 -13.40 16.02
N GLN A 360 3.37 -12.95 17.04
CA GLN A 360 2.16 -13.61 17.52
C GLN A 360 1.08 -13.67 16.43
N LEU A 361 0.85 -12.56 15.73
CA LEU A 361 -0.11 -12.49 14.62
C LEU A 361 0.33 -13.36 13.43
N ALA A 362 1.63 -13.46 13.17
CA ALA A 362 2.18 -14.35 12.15
C ALA A 362 1.94 -15.82 12.49
N VAL A 363 2.16 -16.21 13.75
CA VAL A 363 1.83 -17.56 14.23
C VAL A 363 0.33 -17.84 14.08
N LYS A 364 -0.54 -16.90 14.48
CA LYS A 364 -1.99 -17.03 14.30
C LYS A 364 -2.35 -17.25 12.83
N THR A 365 -1.80 -16.43 11.93
CA THR A 365 -2.04 -16.53 10.48
C THR A 365 -1.57 -17.86 9.91
N LEU A 366 -0.38 -18.33 10.31
CA LEU A 366 0.12 -19.66 9.90
C LEU A 366 -0.82 -20.78 10.33
N LEU A 367 -1.39 -20.71 11.54
CA LEU A 367 -2.30 -21.74 12.07
C LEU A 367 -3.70 -21.66 11.42
N GLU A 368 -4.29 -20.47 11.34
CA GLU A 368 -5.68 -20.28 10.90
C GLU A 368 -5.84 -20.26 9.37
N GLU A 369 -4.92 -19.60 8.67
CA GLU A 369 -5.00 -19.41 7.21
C GLU A 369 -4.03 -20.33 6.46
N GLY A 370 -2.89 -20.65 7.07
CA GLY A 370 -1.89 -21.57 6.50
C GLY A 370 -2.11 -23.04 6.82
N GLY A 371 -2.99 -23.36 7.79
CA GLY A 371 -3.21 -24.73 8.24
C GLY A 371 -1.97 -25.40 8.83
N ALA A 372 -1.05 -24.61 9.41
CA ALA A 372 0.23 -25.10 9.88
C ALA A 372 0.09 -26.13 11.01
N VAL A 373 0.88 -27.20 10.91
CA VAL A 373 1.10 -28.15 12.00
C VAL A 373 2.27 -27.67 12.84
N VAL A 374 2.12 -27.74 14.16
CA VAL A 374 3.17 -27.36 15.12
C VAL A 374 3.92 -28.60 15.59
N GLU A 375 5.22 -28.63 15.34
CA GLU A 375 6.14 -29.60 15.94
C GLU A 375 6.97 -28.91 17.03
N THR A 376 6.95 -29.44 18.26
CA THR A 376 7.76 -28.93 19.37
C THR A 376 9.01 -29.79 19.53
N GLY A 377 10.17 -29.19 19.30
CA GLY A 377 11.48 -29.80 19.49
C GLY A 377 12.25 -29.22 20.66
N THR A 378 13.52 -29.59 20.78
CA THR A 378 14.45 -29.03 21.77
C THR A 378 14.69 -27.53 21.58
N ASP A 379 14.57 -27.06 20.34
CA ASP A 379 14.85 -25.67 19.93
C ASP A 379 13.58 -24.82 19.83
N GLY A 380 12.46 -25.31 20.37
CA GLY A 380 11.16 -24.62 20.37
C GLY A 380 10.18 -25.13 19.31
N ALA A 381 9.16 -24.32 19.04
CA ALA A 381 8.10 -24.63 18.07
C ALA A 381 8.59 -24.44 16.63
N THR A 382 8.19 -25.36 15.74
CA THR A 382 8.36 -25.29 14.29
C THR A 382 7.00 -25.39 13.63
N TYR A 383 6.73 -24.49 12.68
CA TYR A 383 5.49 -24.43 11.92
C TYR A 383 5.73 -25.03 10.53
N ILE A 384 4.90 -26.01 10.17
CA ILE A 384 4.99 -26.75 8.90
C ILE A 384 3.68 -26.61 8.17
N PHE A 385 3.72 -26.09 6.95
CA PHE A 385 2.52 -25.76 6.17
C PHE A 385 2.83 -25.82 4.68
N GLU A 386 1.79 -25.88 3.86
CA GLU A 386 1.94 -25.75 2.41
C GLU A 386 1.99 -24.27 2.02
N GLY A 387 3.05 -23.86 1.33
CA GLY A 387 3.16 -22.49 0.84
C GLY A 387 2.03 -22.15 -0.15
N GLN A 388 1.57 -20.90 -0.14
CA GLN A 388 0.58 -20.45 -1.12
C GLN A 388 1.26 -19.94 -2.39
N SER A 389 0.60 -20.13 -3.53
CA SER A 389 0.98 -19.45 -4.76
C SER A 389 0.49 -18.00 -4.74
N PRO A 390 1.25 -17.04 -5.31
CA PRO A 390 0.78 -15.68 -5.51
C PRO A 390 -0.46 -15.67 -6.43
N GLU A 391 -1.41 -14.78 -6.13
CA GLU A 391 -2.66 -14.67 -6.88
C GLU A 391 -3.21 -13.24 -6.77
N ASN A 392 -3.68 -12.70 -7.88
CA ASN A 392 -4.48 -11.47 -7.87
C ASN A 392 -5.87 -11.74 -7.31
N ILE A 393 -6.17 -11.15 -6.15
CA ILE A 393 -7.42 -11.32 -5.42
C ILE A 393 -8.36 -10.12 -5.54
N LEU A 394 -7.85 -8.95 -5.95
CA LEU A 394 -8.65 -7.78 -6.27
C LEU A 394 -8.34 -7.31 -7.70
N PRO A 395 -9.09 -7.81 -8.71
CA PRO A 395 -8.90 -7.41 -10.09
C PRO A 395 -9.24 -5.94 -10.29
N LEU A 396 -8.64 -5.34 -11.34
CA LEU A 396 -8.90 -3.97 -11.70
C LEU A 396 -10.17 -3.83 -12.53
N PHE A 397 -10.86 -2.71 -12.32
CA PHE A 397 -11.99 -2.30 -13.15
C PHE A 397 -11.78 -0.87 -13.64
N PRO A 398 -12.28 -0.50 -14.83
CA PRO A 398 -12.28 0.88 -15.27
C PRO A 398 -13.08 1.80 -14.34
N MET A 399 -12.59 3.03 -14.13
CA MET A 399 -13.24 4.01 -13.23
C MET A 399 -14.70 4.30 -13.61
N ASP A 400 -15.00 4.42 -14.90
CA ASP A 400 -16.38 4.68 -15.37
C ASP A 400 -17.34 3.54 -15.01
N LYS A 401 -16.87 2.30 -15.05
CA LYS A 401 -17.66 1.13 -14.65
C LYS A 401 -17.94 1.13 -13.16
N GLN A 402 -16.96 1.52 -12.36
CA GLN A 402 -17.15 1.62 -10.91
C GLN A 402 -18.15 2.72 -10.53
N ARG A 403 -18.08 3.89 -11.18
CA ARG A 403 -19.09 4.95 -11.03
C ARG A 403 -20.49 4.45 -11.38
N GLU A 404 -20.64 3.75 -12.50
CA GLU A 404 -21.90 3.14 -12.93
C GLU A 404 -22.46 2.17 -11.88
N TRP A 405 -21.62 1.25 -11.36
CA TRP A 405 -22.03 0.28 -10.35
C TRP A 405 -22.40 0.89 -9.01
N MET A 406 -21.75 1.99 -8.64
CA MET A 406 -22.00 2.68 -7.37
C MET A 406 -23.18 3.63 -7.43
N HIS A 407 -23.55 4.12 -8.61
CA HIS A 407 -24.61 5.12 -8.76
C HIS A 407 -25.91 4.67 -8.08
N LEU A 408 -26.47 3.51 -8.47
CA LEU A 408 -27.77 3.06 -7.94
C LEU A 408 -27.75 2.79 -6.41
N PRO A 409 -26.78 2.03 -5.85
CA PRO A 409 -26.69 1.82 -4.40
C PRO A 409 -26.55 3.13 -3.61
N LEU A 410 -25.74 4.08 -4.10
CA LEU A 410 -25.55 5.36 -3.42
C LEU A 410 -26.80 6.23 -3.50
N THR A 411 -27.47 6.31 -4.65
CA THR A 411 -28.76 7.02 -4.78
C THR A 411 -29.81 6.45 -3.83
N PHE A 412 -29.90 5.12 -3.70
CA PHE A 412 -30.83 4.50 -2.74
C PHE A 412 -30.48 4.87 -1.28
N GLU A 413 -29.19 4.88 -0.94
CA GLU A 413 -28.74 5.26 0.39
C GLU A 413 -29.01 6.74 0.69
N ILE A 414 -28.81 7.64 -0.28
CA ILE A 414 -29.16 9.07 -0.14
C ILE A 414 -30.66 9.23 0.12
N ASP A 415 -31.51 8.56 -0.67
CA ASP A 415 -32.97 8.59 -0.49
C ASP A 415 -33.34 8.14 0.93
N ARG A 416 -32.82 6.99 1.38
CA ARG A 416 -33.04 6.45 2.72
C ARG A 416 -32.57 7.42 3.81
N LEU A 417 -31.40 8.02 3.65
CA LEU A 417 -30.80 8.94 4.61
C LEU A 417 -31.53 10.28 4.67
N LEU A 418 -32.22 10.72 3.62
CA LEU A 418 -33.04 11.94 3.64
C LEU A 418 -34.42 11.68 4.25
N THR A 419 -35.02 10.52 4.00
CA THR A 419 -36.42 10.25 4.39
C THR A 419 -36.59 9.54 5.73
N SER A 420 -35.52 8.96 6.30
CA SER A 420 -35.58 8.26 7.59
C SER A 420 -35.17 9.16 8.75
N PRO A 421 -35.65 8.95 9.99
CA PRO A 421 -35.05 9.56 11.17
C PRO A 421 -33.56 9.19 11.25
N GLY A 422 -32.72 10.17 11.58
CA GLY A 422 -31.26 9.99 11.60
C GLY A 422 -30.58 11.08 12.40
N ARG A 423 -29.28 10.90 12.66
CA ARG A 423 -28.46 11.93 13.30
C ARG A 423 -27.93 12.90 12.26
N LYS A 424 -27.31 13.99 12.71
CA LYS A 424 -26.67 14.97 11.82
C LYS A 424 -25.60 14.35 10.93
N GLU A 425 -24.88 13.33 11.40
CA GLU A 425 -23.89 12.60 10.58
C GLU A 425 -24.55 11.88 9.40
N ASP A 426 -25.75 11.34 9.59
CA ASP A 426 -26.49 10.63 8.53
C ASP A 426 -26.99 11.61 7.46
N ARG A 427 -27.40 12.80 7.89
CA ARG A 427 -27.79 13.91 7.00
C ARG A 427 -26.60 14.47 6.22
N ALA A 428 -25.48 14.74 6.90
CA ALA A 428 -24.24 15.17 6.26
C ALA A 428 -23.71 14.11 5.27
N ARG A 429 -23.87 12.83 5.59
CA ARG A 429 -23.53 11.73 4.68
C ARG A 429 -24.36 11.76 3.40
N ALA A 430 -25.67 12.02 3.49
CA ALA A 430 -26.53 12.14 2.31
C ALA A 430 -26.03 13.22 1.35
N VAL A 431 -25.68 14.40 1.87
CA VAL A 431 -25.13 15.50 1.09
C VAL A 431 -23.81 15.09 0.43
N TYR A 432 -22.88 14.52 1.19
CA TYR A 432 -21.59 14.11 0.64
C TYR A 432 -21.71 13.06 -0.46
N LEU A 433 -22.55 12.05 -0.26
CA LEU A 433 -22.80 11.02 -1.28
C LEU A 433 -23.40 11.64 -2.54
N ALA A 434 -24.32 12.59 -2.39
CA ALA A 434 -24.94 13.30 -3.52
C ALA A 434 -23.93 14.18 -4.29
N LEU A 435 -22.94 14.76 -3.61
CA LEU A 435 -21.81 15.44 -4.25
C LEU A 435 -20.96 14.45 -5.06
N ALA A 436 -20.62 13.31 -4.48
CA ALA A 436 -19.78 12.31 -5.14
C ALA A 436 -20.44 11.64 -6.36
N THR A 437 -21.78 11.52 -6.36
CA THR A 437 -22.56 10.97 -7.47
C THR A 437 -23.04 12.02 -8.47
N GLY A 438 -22.91 13.32 -8.16
CA GLY A 438 -23.49 14.40 -8.97
C GLY A 438 -25.02 14.40 -9.00
N SER A 439 -25.68 13.81 -8.00
CA SER A 439 -27.14 13.60 -8.00
C SER A 439 -27.91 14.54 -7.06
N GLY A 440 -27.25 15.50 -6.42
CA GLY A 440 -27.90 16.34 -5.40
C GLY A 440 -29.00 17.26 -5.93
N LYS A 441 -28.97 17.68 -7.21
CA LYS A 441 -30.07 18.46 -7.81
C LYS A 441 -31.38 17.67 -7.84
N ASP A 442 -31.32 16.38 -8.10
CA ASP A 442 -32.50 15.51 -8.13
C ASP A 442 -33.11 15.41 -6.72
N PHE A 443 -32.27 15.26 -5.70
CA PHE A 443 -32.72 15.19 -4.31
C PHE A 443 -33.20 16.52 -3.75
N GLN A 444 -32.56 17.64 -4.13
CA GLN A 444 -33.02 18.99 -3.81
C GLN A 444 -34.43 19.25 -4.37
N GLN A 445 -34.72 18.77 -5.58
CA GLN A 445 -36.07 18.88 -6.17
C GLN A 445 -37.08 17.91 -5.52
N LYS A 446 -36.64 16.69 -5.21
CA LYS A 446 -37.51 15.62 -4.68
C LYS A 446 -37.88 15.83 -3.22
N TYR A 447 -36.95 16.33 -2.39
CA TYR A 447 -37.10 16.49 -0.94
C TYR A 447 -36.53 17.84 -0.45
N PRO A 448 -37.09 18.99 -0.84
CA PRO A 448 -36.50 20.31 -0.58
C PRO A 448 -36.23 20.57 0.91
N ASP A 449 -37.22 20.34 1.78
CA ASP A 449 -37.06 20.61 3.23
C ASP A 449 -36.01 19.70 3.88
N ALA A 450 -36.03 18.40 3.55
CA ALA A 450 -35.07 17.43 4.08
C ALA A 450 -33.65 17.66 3.53
N TRP A 451 -33.54 18.16 2.30
CA TRP A 451 -32.28 18.55 1.69
C TRP A 451 -31.68 19.77 2.39
N ASP A 452 -32.47 20.81 2.65
CA ASP A 452 -32.02 22.02 3.35
C ASP A 452 -31.55 21.69 4.78
N GLU A 453 -32.29 20.84 5.51
CA GLU A 453 -31.84 20.31 6.81
C GLU A 453 -30.52 19.53 6.68
N ALA A 454 -30.36 18.76 5.60
CA ALA A 454 -29.15 17.98 5.38
C ALA A 454 -27.93 18.83 5.05
N VAL A 455 -28.11 19.92 4.29
CA VAL A 455 -27.05 20.91 4.02
C VAL A 455 -26.63 21.59 5.32
N GLN A 456 -27.57 22.03 6.16
CA GLN A 456 -27.25 22.61 7.47
C GLN A 456 -26.46 21.62 8.35
N ALA A 457 -26.84 20.35 8.36
CA ALA A 457 -26.10 19.32 9.07
C ALA A 457 -24.70 19.08 8.48
N PHE A 458 -24.53 19.17 7.15
CA PHE A 458 -23.24 19.05 6.49
C PHE A 458 -22.29 20.21 6.82
N GLU A 459 -22.81 21.43 6.96
CA GLU A 459 -22.04 22.62 7.36
C GLU A 459 -21.42 22.50 8.76
N GLU A 460 -21.97 21.67 9.64
CA GLU A 460 -21.36 21.32 10.93
C GLU A 460 -20.08 20.46 10.80
N PHE A 461 -19.77 19.96 9.60
CA PHE A 461 -18.55 19.20 9.28
C PHE A 461 -17.64 19.96 8.29
N PRO A 462 -17.21 21.20 8.61
CA PRO A 462 -16.52 22.08 7.66
C PRO A 462 -15.17 21.55 7.17
N ARG A 463 -14.61 20.55 7.87
CA ARG A 463 -13.36 19.90 7.47
C ARG A 463 -13.47 19.09 6.19
N ILE A 464 -14.66 18.62 5.81
CA ILE A 464 -14.87 17.91 4.54
C ILE A 464 -14.71 18.91 3.36
N GLY A 465 -15.44 20.03 3.41
CA GLY A 465 -15.26 21.10 2.41
C GLY A 465 -13.82 21.62 2.37
N SER A 466 -13.20 21.84 3.54
CA SER A 466 -11.82 22.30 3.62
C SER A 466 -10.80 21.33 2.98
N ILE A 467 -10.98 20.01 3.11
CA ILE A 467 -10.04 19.05 2.51
C ILE A 467 -10.26 18.93 1.00
N ILE A 468 -11.49 19.10 0.51
CA ILE A 468 -11.80 19.17 -0.93
C ILE A 468 -11.08 20.37 -1.56
N LEU A 469 -11.23 21.57 -0.97
CA LEU A 469 -10.54 22.78 -1.44
C LEU A 469 -9.01 22.61 -1.45
N ALA A 470 -8.46 21.98 -0.43
CA ALA A 470 -7.02 21.73 -0.35
C ALA A 470 -6.55 20.67 -1.37
N ALA A 471 -7.41 19.74 -1.77
CA ALA A 471 -7.10 18.75 -2.81
C ALA A 471 -7.18 19.38 -4.20
N GLU A 472 -8.21 20.17 -4.46
CA GLU A 472 -8.38 20.95 -5.69
C GLU A 472 -7.18 21.87 -5.93
N SER A 473 -6.71 22.58 -4.90
CA SER A 473 -5.54 23.47 -4.99
C SER A 473 -4.22 22.75 -5.30
N ARG A 474 -4.22 21.41 -5.33
CA ARG A 474 -3.08 20.54 -5.68
C ARG A 474 -3.30 19.81 -7.01
N GLY A 475 -4.23 20.29 -7.85
CA GLY A 475 -4.50 19.75 -9.17
C GLY A 475 -5.25 18.41 -9.17
N ILE A 476 -5.92 18.04 -8.07
CA ILE A 476 -6.64 16.76 -8.01
C ILE A 476 -8.01 16.89 -8.70
N ALA A 477 -8.12 16.38 -9.93
CA ALA A 477 -9.31 16.50 -10.77
C ALA A 477 -10.61 15.98 -10.10
N ALA A 478 -10.53 14.89 -9.35
CA ALA A 478 -11.70 14.36 -8.63
C ALA A 478 -12.20 15.33 -7.53
N ALA A 479 -11.32 16.13 -6.93
CA ALA A 479 -11.72 17.15 -5.98
C ALA A 479 -12.36 18.37 -6.66
N SER A 480 -11.88 18.75 -7.85
CA SER A 480 -12.53 19.77 -8.68
C SER A 480 -13.97 19.37 -9.03
N ALA A 481 -14.19 18.10 -9.41
CA ALA A 481 -15.55 17.59 -9.68
C ALA A 481 -16.48 17.67 -8.44
N LEU A 482 -15.96 17.37 -7.24
CA LEU A 482 -16.73 17.55 -6.00
C LEU A 482 -17.04 19.02 -5.71
N ARG A 483 -16.10 19.93 -6.02
CA ARG A 483 -16.30 21.37 -5.86
C ARG A 483 -17.36 21.91 -6.83
N GLU A 484 -17.28 21.55 -8.10
CA GLU A 484 -18.28 21.87 -9.13
C GLU A 484 -19.66 21.37 -8.72
N SER A 485 -19.75 20.12 -8.25
CA SER A 485 -21.00 19.54 -7.76
C SER A 485 -21.58 20.31 -6.57
N ALA A 486 -20.73 20.84 -5.67
CA ALA A 486 -21.16 21.65 -4.54
C ALA A 486 -21.69 23.02 -5.00
N ASP A 487 -21.01 23.66 -5.95
CA ASP A 487 -21.43 24.94 -6.54
C ASP A 487 -22.79 24.83 -7.23
N GLU A 488 -23.02 23.76 -7.99
CA GLU A 488 -24.33 23.49 -8.58
C GLU A 488 -25.41 23.42 -7.49
N MET A 489 -25.13 22.78 -6.36
CA MET A 489 -26.08 22.62 -5.24
C MET A 489 -26.20 23.87 -4.36
N GLY A 490 -25.39 24.91 -4.59
CA GLY A 490 -25.36 26.12 -3.76
C GLY A 490 -24.72 25.90 -2.39
N ILE A 491 -23.82 24.92 -2.27
CA ILE A 491 -23.11 24.59 -1.03
C ILE A 491 -21.73 25.24 -1.07
N GLU A 492 -21.46 26.14 -0.11
CA GLU A 492 -20.17 26.80 0.01
C GLU A 492 -19.23 26.03 0.94
N PHE A 493 -17.97 25.92 0.54
CA PHE A 493 -16.92 25.33 1.37
C PHE A 493 -16.09 26.41 2.06
N VAL A 494 -15.67 26.13 3.29
CA VAL A 494 -14.80 27.01 4.08
C VAL A 494 -13.42 26.39 4.21
N SER A 495 -12.39 27.15 3.89
CA SER A 495 -11.00 26.76 4.15
C SER A 495 -10.70 26.86 5.65
N LEU A 496 -10.20 25.77 6.23
CA LEU A 496 -9.77 25.73 7.62
C LEU A 496 -8.24 25.63 7.70
N PRO A 497 -7.62 26.18 8.76
CA PRO A 497 -6.22 25.92 9.01
C PRO A 497 -6.02 24.42 9.25
N ARG A 498 -4.87 23.91 8.79
CA ARG A 498 -4.46 22.55 9.11
C ARG A 498 -4.33 22.43 10.62
N LEU A 499 -4.92 21.37 11.20
CA LEU A 499 -4.58 20.98 12.57
C LEU A 499 -3.10 20.62 12.59
N GLN A 500 -2.30 21.50 13.18
CA GLN A 500 -0.93 21.18 13.53
C GLN A 500 -1.00 20.44 14.85
N GLY A 501 -0.60 19.17 14.83
CA GLY A 501 -0.23 18.49 16.06
C GLY A 501 0.97 19.17 16.72
N PRO A 502 1.41 18.69 17.90
CA PRO A 502 2.68 19.14 18.47
C PRO A 502 3.79 19.11 17.41
N ALA A 503 4.74 20.04 17.45
CA ALA A 503 5.86 20.09 16.48
C ALA A 503 6.50 18.71 16.32
N ARG A 504 7.10 18.38 15.16
CA ARG A 504 7.87 17.12 14.96
C ARG A 504 8.84 17.00 16.15
N TRP A 505 8.47 16.18 17.13
CA TRP A 505 9.31 15.92 18.29
C TRP A 505 10.52 15.17 17.76
N ARG A 506 11.70 15.71 18.04
CA ARG A 506 12.95 14.98 17.91
C ARG A 506 13.49 14.85 19.33
N PRO A 507 13.96 13.67 19.74
CA PRO A 507 14.84 13.56 20.90
C PRO A 507 15.95 14.63 20.79
N GLU A 508 16.27 15.30 21.89
CA GLU A 508 17.43 16.21 21.97
C GLU A 508 18.75 15.46 21.91
#